data_AF-A0A8H3WYZ9-F1
#
_entry.id   AF-A0A8H3WYZ9-F1
#
_cell.length_a   1.000
_cell.length_b   1.000
_cell.length_c   1.000
_cell.angle_alpha   90.00
_cell.angle_beta   90.00
_cell.angle_gamma   90.00
#
_symmetry.space_group_name_H-M   'P 1'
#
loop_
_entity.id
_entity.type
_entity.pdbx_description
1 polymer ?
#
loop_
_entity_poly.entity_id
_entity_poly.type
_entity_poly.pdbx_seq_one_letter_code
_entity_poly.pdbx_strand_id
1 'polypeptide(L)'
;MASWEYTHKEFPKVPTLEEIDKSDVEAVRAAREQQVREYWIKVMEIRLNCLKNTIQEKNDKTRLVFIKDIRPMYLNLAKSL
;
A
#
# COMPACT_ATOMS: atom_id res chain seq x y z
N MET A 1 28.81 12.48 0.93
CA MET A 1 27.90 11.35 1.20
C MET A 1 28.14 10.32 0.11
N ALA A 2 28.23 9.04 0.47
CA ALA A 2 28.59 8.00 -0.48
C ALA A 2 27.39 7.64 -1.38
N SER A 3 27.63 7.34 -2.65
CA SER A 3 26.59 7.08 -3.68
C SER A 3 25.63 5.91 -3.38
N TRP A 4 25.90 5.12 -2.33
CA TRP A 4 25.15 3.91 -1.96
C TRP A 4 24.33 4.08 -0.66
N GLU A 5 24.38 5.26 -0.05
CA GLU A 5 23.68 5.55 1.20
C GLU A 5 22.17 5.70 0.91
N TYR A 6 21.39 4.68 1.26
CA TYR A 6 19.95 4.70 1.08
C TYR A 6 19.28 5.51 2.20
N THR A 7 18.55 6.56 1.83
CA THR A 7 17.71 7.34 2.75
C THR A 7 16.25 7.02 2.49
N HIS A 8 15.53 6.59 3.53
CA HIS A 8 14.09 6.40 3.44
C HIS A 8 13.39 7.72 3.10
N LYS A 9 12.53 7.70 2.09
CA LYS A 9 11.74 8.87 1.72
C LYS A 9 10.54 8.99 2.65
N GLU A 10 10.44 10.12 3.34
CA GLU A 10 9.27 10.50 4.13
C GLU A 10 8.32 11.35 3.29
N PHE A 11 7.02 11.26 3.60
CA PHE A 11 5.99 12.03 2.94
C PHE A 11 5.14 12.75 4.00
N PRO A 12 4.85 14.05 3.81
CA PRO A 12 3.95 14.74 4.70
C PRO A 12 2.54 14.15 4.60
N LYS A 13 1.81 14.17 5.72
CA LYS A 13 0.41 13.80 5.76
C LYS A 13 -0.42 14.94 5.16
N VAL A 14 -1.19 14.63 4.13
CA VAL A 14 -2.18 15.52 3.52
C VAL A 14 -3.59 15.11 3.96
N PRO A 15 -4.57 16.02 3.87
CA PRO A 15 -5.96 15.70 4.15
C PRO A 15 -6.49 14.60 3.22
N THR A 16 -7.53 13.91 3.67
CA THR A 16 -8.17 12.84 2.89
C THR A 16 -9.10 13.40 1.81
N LEU A 17 -9.49 12.58 0.83
CA LEU A 17 -10.40 12.98 -0.25
C LEU A 17 -11.79 13.45 0.23
N GLU A 18 -12.17 13.11 1.47
CA GLU A 18 -13.43 13.53 2.10
C GLU A 18 -13.33 14.92 2.73
N GLU A 19 -12.11 15.35 3.08
CA GLU A 19 -11.83 16.61 3.77
C GLU A 19 -11.45 17.75 2.80
N ILE A 20 -11.26 17.44 1.52
CA ILE A 20 -10.77 18.36 0.49
C ILE A 20 -11.91 18.82 -0.42
N ASP A 21 -11.87 20.08 -0.83
CA ASP A 21 -12.74 20.58 -1.89
C ASP A 21 -12.39 19.92 -3.23
N LYS A 22 -13.37 19.28 -3.85
CA LYS A 22 -13.22 18.59 -5.14
C LYS A 22 -12.86 19.53 -6.29
N SER A 23 -13.05 20.84 -6.12
CA SER A 23 -12.63 21.85 -7.10
C SER A 23 -11.12 22.10 -7.08
N ASP A 24 -10.44 21.82 -5.97
CA ASP A 24 -8.99 21.95 -5.83
C ASP A 24 -8.27 20.72 -6.40
N VAL A 25 -7.90 20.83 -7.67
CA VAL A 25 -7.25 19.75 -8.43
C VAL A 25 -5.92 19.33 -7.81
N GLU A 26 -5.16 20.25 -7.23
CA GLU A 26 -3.84 19.94 -6.63
C GLU A 26 -4.02 19.17 -5.33
N ALA A 27 -4.92 19.61 -4.47
CA ALA A 27 -5.23 18.92 -3.22
C ALA A 27 -5.81 17.51 -3.48
N VAL A 28 -6.71 17.38 -4.46
CA VAL A 28 -7.24 16.07 -4.89
C VAL A 28 -6.12 15.15 -5.37
N ARG A 29 -5.16 15.67 -6.15
CA ARG A 29 -4.02 14.88 -6.64
C ARG A 29 -3.15 14.41 -5.49
N ALA A 30 -2.78 15.30 -4.58
CA ALA A 30 -1.94 14.98 -3.42
C ALA A 30 -2.60 13.91 -2.53
N ALA A 31 -3.91 14.02 -2.29
CA ALA A 31 -4.66 13.05 -1.50
C ALA A 31 -4.74 11.68 -2.18
N ARG A 32 -4.94 11.63 -3.51
CA ARG A 32 -4.88 10.35 -4.26
C ARG A 32 -3.51 9.70 -4.15
N GLU A 33 -2.44 10.47 -4.30
CA GLU A 33 -1.08 9.95 -4.17
C GLU A 33 -0.81 9.40 -2.76
N GLN A 34 -1.29 10.06 -1.71
CA GLN A 34 -1.22 9.52 -0.36
C GLN A 34 -2.01 8.23 -0.22
N GLN A 35 -3.24 8.19 -0.74
CA GLN A 35 -4.09 7.01 -0.67
C GLN A 35 -3.43 5.78 -1.34
N VAL A 36 -2.79 5.98 -2.50
CA VAL A 36 -2.03 4.93 -3.19
C VAL A 36 -0.84 4.46 -2.34
N ARG A 37 -0.09 5.37 -1.71
CA ARG A 37 1.03 5.01 -0.81
C ARG A 37 0.55 4.18 0.38
N GLU A 38 -0.51 4.61 1.06
CA GLU A 38 -1.09 3.89 2.20
C GLU A 38 -1.60 2.50 1.82
N TYR A 39 -2.19 2.37 0.63
CA TYR A 39 -2.65 1.08 0.13
C TYR A 39 -1.49 0.13 -0.15
N TRP A 40 -0.41 0.61 -0.75
CA TRP A 40 0.82 -0.17 -0.93
C TRP A 40 1.41 -0.65 0.40
N ILE A 41 1.42 0.19 1.42
CA ILE A 41 1.87 -0.18 2.77
C ILE A 41 1.03 -1.35 3.29
N LYS A 42 -0.31 -1.24 3.24
CA LYS A 42 -1.21 -2.33 3.67
C LYS A 42 -0.96 -3.63 2.92
N VAL A 43 -0.79 -3.56 1.60
CA VAL A 43 -0.48 -4.74 0.78
C VAL A 43 0.83 -5.39 1.20
N MET A 44 1.87 -4.60 1.49
CA MET A 44 3.16 -5.12 1.95
C MET A 44 3.09 -5.68 3.37
N GLU A 45 2.34 -5.05 4.28
CA GLU A 45 2.10 -5.57 5.63
C GLU A 45 1.41 -6.94 5.60
N ILE A 46 0.34 -7.08 4.81
CA ILE A 46 -0.35 -8.37 4.67
C ILE A 46 0.58 -9.42 4.05
N ARG A 47 1.38 -9.03 3.05
CA ARG A 47 2.38 -9.92 2.45
C ARG A 47 3.42 -10.39 3.46
N LEU A 48 3.97 -9.49 4.28
CA LEU A 48 4.94 -9.83 5.33
C LEU A 48 4.33 -10.77 6.36
N ASN A 49 3.09 -10.53 6.78
CA ASN A 49 2.37 -11.41 7.70
C ASN A 49 2.13 -12.80 7.09
N CYS A 50 1.75 -12.88 5.82
CA CYS A 50 1.62 -14.15 5.12
C CYS A 50 2.95 -14.91 5.05
N LEU A 51 4.05 -14.23 4.75
CA LEU A 51 5.38 -14.84 4.71
C LEU A 51 5.81 -15.38 6.08
N LYS A 52 5.62 -14.60 7.15
CA LYS A 52 5.88 -15.05 8.52
C LYS A 52 5.08 -16.30 8.85
N ASN A 53 3.78 -16.31 8.56
CA ASN A 53 2.91 -17.45 8.81
C ASN A 53 3.28 -18.67 7.94
N THR A 54 3.79 -18.48 6.72
CA THR A 54 4.24 -19.59 5.85
C THR A 54 5.51 -20.25 6.38
N ILE A 55 6.41 -19.48 7.01
CA ILE A 55 7.63 -20.02 7.62
C ILE A 55 7.29 -20.83 8.88
N GLN A 56 6.24 -20.44 9.61
CA GLN A 56 5.78 -21.13 10.82
C GLN A 56 4.86 -22.33 10.53
N GLU A 57 4.03 -22.27 9.48
CA GLU A 57 3.13 -23.36 9.09
C GLU A 57 3.33 -23.71 7.60
N LYS A 58 3.91 -24.88 7.31
CA LYS A 58 3.97 -25.48 5.97
C LYS A 58 2.59 -25.95 5.49
N ASN A 59 1.59 -25.07 5.35
CA ASN A 59 0.22 -25.47 5.02
C ASN A 59 -0.49 -24.55 4.02
N ASP A 60 -1.37 -25.13 3.20
CA ASP A 60 -2.17 -24.52 2.11
C ASP A 60 -2.98 -23.26 2.50
N LYS A 61 -3.17 -22.99 3.79
CA LYS A 61 -3.91 -21.82 4.31
C LYS A 61 -3.30 -20.49 3.86
N THR A 62 -1.98 -20.38 3.73
CA THR A 62 -1.32 -19.15 3.27
C THR A 62 -1.57 -18.83 1.81
N ARG A 63 -1.76 -19.86 0.96
CA ARG A 63 -2.16 -19.67 -0.44
C ARG A 63 -3.58 -19.11 -0.55
N LEU A 64 -4.47 -19.53 0.34
CA LEU A 64 -5.85 -19.03 0.40
C LEU A 64 -5.92 -17.56 0.84
N VAL A 65 -5.12 -17.15 1.83
CA VAL A 65 -5.02 -15.73 2.25
C VAL A 65 -4.51 -14.85 1.11
N PHE A 66 -3.48 -15.31 0.38
CA PHE A 66 -2.97 -14.56 -0.77
C PHE A 66 -4.04 -14.37 -1.86
N ILE A 67 -4.80 -15.41 -2.18
CA ILE A 67 -5.83 -15.36 -3.23
C ILE A 67 -7.05 -14.52 -2.79
N LYS A 68 -7.46 -14.63 -1.52
CA LYS A 68 -8.67 -13.96 -1.01
C LYS A 68 -8.45 -12.50 -0.64
N ASP A 69 -7.33 -12.19 0.01
CA ASP A 69 -7.15 -10.89 0.66
C ASP A 69 -6.15 -10.01 -0.11
N ILE A 70 -5.02 -10.59 -0.52
CA ILE A 70 -3.93 -9.84 -1.17
C ILE A 70 -4.23 -9.57 -2.65
N ARG A 71 -4.66 -10.59 -3.42
CA ARG A 71 -4.92 -10.48 -4.87
C ARG A 71 -5.92 -9.39 -5.25
N PRO A 72 -7.11 -9.29 -4.63
CA PRO A 72 -8.05 -8.22 -4.98
C PRO A 72 -7.49 -6.84 -4.65
N MET A 73 -6.64 -6.72 -3.62
CA MET A 73 -5.98 -5.46 -3.32
C MET A 73 -5.05 -5.01 -4.45
N TYR A 74 -4.15 -5.88 -4.93
CA TYR A 74 -3.31 -5.57 -6.09
C TYR A 74 -4.14 -5.20 -7.34
N LEU A 75 -5.23 -5.93 -7.60
CA LEU A 75 -6.10 -5.66 -8.74
C LEU A 75 -6.81 -4.30 -8.63
N ASN A 76 -7.24 -3.91 -7.43
CA ASN A 76 -7.85 -2.61 -7.21
C ASN A 76 -6.82 -1.49 -7.36
N LEU A 77 -5.59 -1.69 -6.87
CA LEU A 77 -4.53 -0.71 -7.01
C LEU A 77 -4.12 -0.52 -8.49
N ALA A 78 -4.05 -1.62 -9.26
CA ALA A 78 -3.80 -1.58 -10.70
C ALA A 78 -4.93 -0.90 -11.50
N LYS A 79 -6.15 -0.84 -10.97
CA LYS A 79 -7.28 -0.11 -11.57
C LYS A 79 -7.34 1.36 -11.16
N SER A 80 -6.68 1.73 -10.05
CA SER A 80 -6.62 3.11 -9.54
C SER A 80 -5.45 3.93 -10.09
N LEU A 81 -4.51 3.27 -10.77
CA LEU A 81 -3.42 3.87 -11.55
C LEU A 81 -3.87 4.14 -12.99
#